data_AF-A0A519QVD6-F1
#
_entry.id   AF-A0A519QVD6-F1
#
_cell.length_a   1.000
_cell.length_b   1.000
_cell.length_c   1.000
_cell.angle_alpha   90.00
_cell.angle_beta   90.00
_cell.angle_gamma   90.00
#
_symmetry.space_group_name_H-M   'P 1'
#
loop_
_entity.id
_entity.type
_entity.pdbx_description
1 polymer ?
#
loop_
_entity_poly.entity_id
_entity_poly.type
_entity_poly.pdbx_seq_one_letter_code
_entity_poly.pdbx_strand_id
1 'polypeptide(L)'
;MPALAQCWYTRTHVPAGRKYKESDGSLSAECRYCQKSITSWNKGAWYPADGFNVSKLRDATSGRCLYVVDFADEFIVARYPIDHLKTVAQVRDFKLELRAVHGLDEFGATLEIIDTKEAAKVH
;
A
#
# COMPACT_ATOMS: atom_id res chain seq x y z
N MET A 1 -17.36 -8.42 -32.35
CA MET A 1 -16.43 -8.27 -31.21
C MET A 1 -16.52 -6.83 -30.74
N PRO A 2 -16.86 -6.53 -29.47
CA PRO A 2 -16.79 -5.16 -28.99
C PRO A 2 -15.32 -4.72 -29.04
N ALA A 3 -15.03 -3.66 -29.77
CA ALA A 3 -13.70 -3.05 -29.77
C ALA A 3 -13.34 -2.67 -28.32
N LEU A 4 -12.11 -2.96 -27.89
CA LEU A 4 -11.61 -2.51 -26.59
C LEU A 4 -11.75 -0.98 -26.55
N ALA A 5 -12.59 -0.48 -25.64
CA ALA A 5 -12.80 0.95 -25.48
C ALA A 5 -11.46 1.64 -25.19
N GLN A 6 -11.27 2.85 -25.71
CA GLN A 6 -10.01 3.62 -25.64
C GLN A 6 -9.37 3.67 -24.24
N CYS A 7 -10.20 3.72 -23.18
CA CYS A 7 -9.74 3.73 -21.79
C CYS A 7 -8.93 2.50 -21.39
N TRP A 8 -9.15 1.34 -22.00
CA TRP A 8 -8.38 0.13 -21.71
C TRP A 8 -6.96 0.21 -22.27
N TYR A 9 -6.79 0.85 -23.41
CA TYR A 9 -5.47 1.05 -24.03
C TYR A 9 -4.67 2.13 -23.28
N THR A 10 -5.29 3.26 -22.98
CA THR A 10 -4.63 4.38 -22.27
C THR A 10 -4.56 4.18 -20.75
N ARG A 11 -5.22 3.14 -20.22
CA ARG A 11 -5.44 2.90 -18.79
C ARG A 11 -6.02 4.11 -18.04
N THR A 12 -6.71 5.00 -18.76
CA THR A 12 -7.20 6.26 -18.23
C THR A 12 -8.71 6.33 -18.39
N HIS A 13 -9.43 6.21 -17.28
CA HIS A 13 -10.88 6.38 -17.25
C HIS A 13 -11.27 7.84 -17.06
N VAL A 14 -12.27 8.29 -17.81
CA VAL A 14 -12.80 9.66 -17.73
C VAL A 14 -14.26 9.60 -17.30
N PRO A 15 -14.68 10.33 -16.25
CA PRO A 15 -16.07 10.36 -15.82
C PRO A 15 -16.96 11.06 -16.85
N ALA A 16 -18.08 10.43 -17.17
CA ALA A 16 -19.18 11.04 -17.88
C ALA A 16 -20.25 11.53 -16.89
N GLY A 17 -20.91 12.65 -17.24
CA GLY A 17 -22.07 13.13 -16.51
C GLY A 17 -21.81 13.54 -15.06
N ARG A 18 -22.80 13.24 -14.20
CA ARG A 18 -22.84 13.64 -12.79
C ARG A 18 -21.99 12.69 -11.94
N LYS A 19 -21.23 13.26 -11.01
CA LYS A 19 -20.43 12.54 -10.02
C LYS A 19 -21.23 12.43 -8.73
N TYR A 20 -21.19 11.27 -8.08
CA TYR A 20 -21.82 11.02 -6.79
C TYR A 20 -20.76 10.98 -5.71
N LYS A 21 -21.04 11.57 -4.55
CA LYS A 21 -20.13 11.52 -3.41
C LYS A 21 -20.55 10.37 -2.51
N GLU A 22 -19.63 9.44 -2.29
CA GLU A 22 -19.83 8.28 -1.44
C GLU A 22 -19.62 8.61 0.04
N SER A 23 -20.04 7.69 0.91
CA SER A 23 -19.92 7.81 2.37
C SER A 23 -18.46 7.82 2.85
N ASP A 24 -17.56 7.16 2.13
CA ASP A 24 -16.11 7.16 2.39
C ASP A 24 -15.40 8.43 1.87
N GLY A 25 -16.16 9.38 1.33
CA GLY A 25 -15.64 10.62 0.75
C GLY A 25 -15.13 10.50 -0.68
N SER A 26 -15.15 9.30 -1.27
CA SER A 26 -14.81 9.10 -2.69
C SER A 26 -15.90 9.62 -3.62
N LEU A 27 -15.56 9.74 -4.91
CA LEU A 27 -16.48 10.11 -5.97
C LEU A 27 -16.70 8.93 -6.90
N SER A 28 -17.95 8.57 -7.19
CA SER A 28 -18.32 7.57 -8.18
C SER A 28 -18.94 8.21 -9.42
N ALA A 29 -18.75 7.58 -10.58
CA ALA A 29 -19.31 7.98 -11.88
C ALA A 29 -19.28 6.80 -12.86
N GLU A 30 -19.81 6.97 -14.06
CA GLU A 30 -19.60 6.04 -15.18
C GLU A 30 -18.51 6.53 -16.12
N CYS A 31 -17.74 5.60 -16.69
CA CYS A 31 -16.71 5.96 -17.65
C CYS A 31 -17.30 6.33 -19.01
N ARG A 32 -16.89 7.48 -19.56
CA ARG A 32 -17.30 7.96 -20.90
C ARG A 32 -17.05 6.93 -22.02
N TYR A 33 -16.00 6.13 -21.92
CA TYR A 33 -15.56 5.26 -23.02
C TYR A 33 -16.07 3.82 -22.90
N CYS A 34 -15.96 3.21 -21.71
CA CYS A 34 -16.38 1.82 -21.50
C CYS A 34 -17.70 1.67 -20.76
N GLN A 35 -18.31 2.77 -20.30
CA GLN A 35 -19.57 2.80 -19.53
C GLN A 35 -19.56 1.98 -18.24
N LYS A 36 -18.38 1.50 -17.81
CA LYS A 36 -18.23 0.85 -16.50
C LYS A 36 -18.22 1.87 -15.38
N SER A 37 -18.69 1.46 -14.21
CA SER A 37 -18.58 2.21 -12.96
C SER A 37 -17.11 2.47 -12.61
N ILE A 38 -16.82 3.70 -12.21
CA ILE A 38 -15.49 4.17 -11.85
C ILE A 38 -15.54 5.03 -10.58
N THR A 39 -14.47 4.97 -9.79
CA THR A 39 -14.34 5.68 -8.52
C THR A 39 -13.05 6.49 -8.49
N SER A 40 -13.09 7.66 -7.85
CA SER A 40 -11.96 8.54 -7.60
C SER A 40 -11.87 8.89 -6.12
N TRP A 41 -10.68 8.73 -5.55
CA TRP A 41 -10.41 9.07 -4.14
C TRP A 41 -9.63 10.37 -3.97
N ASN A 42 -9.00 10.87 -5.04
CA ASN A 42 -8.15 12.07 -5.02
C ASN A 42 -8.57 13.14 -6.04
N LYS A 43 -9.77 13.04 -6.62
CA LYS A 43 -10.36 13.94 -7.62
C LYS A 43 -9.60 14.08 -8.95
N GLY A 44 -8.39 13.53 -9.07
CA GLY A 44 -7.53 13.60 -10.26
C GLY A 44 -7.51 12.33 -11.10
N ALA A 45 -7.52 11.15 -10.46
CA ALA A 45 -7.49 9.85 -11.14
C ALA A 45 -8.76 9.04 -10.88
N TRP A 46 -9.21 8.29 -11.88
CA TRP A 46 -10.40 7.44 -11.84
C TRP A 46 -10.04 6.00 -12.16
N TYR A 47 -10.58 5.08 -11.38
CA TYR A 47 -10.28 3.65 -11.45
C TYR A 47 -11.59 2.87 -11.58
N PRO A 48 -11.59 1.68 -12.20
CA PRO A 48 -12.75 0.79 -12.17
C PRO A 48 -13.26 0.57 -10.74
N ALA A 49 -14.57 0.73 -10.53
CA ALA A 49 -15.17 0.58 -9.20
C ALA A 49 -15.02 -0.84 -8.64
N ASP A 50 -15.06 -1.84 -9.53
CA ASP A 50 -14.82 -3.26 -9.20
C ASP A 50 -13.32 -3.62 -9.19
N GLY A 51 -12.43 -2.64 -9.35
CA GLY A 51 -10.99 -2.84 -9.40
C GLY A 51 -10.34 -2.79 -8.02
N PHE A 52 -9.28 -3.58 -7.84
CA PHE A 52 -8.40 -3.45 -6.67
C PHE A 52 -7.59 -2.15 -6.78
N ASN A 53 -7.88 -1.19 -5.90
CA ASN A 53 -7.02 -0.02 -5.73
C ASN A 53 -5.87 -0.38 -4.78
N VAL A 54 -4.71 -0.70 -5.34
CA VAL A 54 -3.50 -1.07 -4.58
C VAL A 54 -3.04 0.07 -3.66
N SER A 55 -3.23 1.33 -4.04
CA SER A 55 -2.89 2.48 -3.19
C SER A 55 -3.83 2.59 -1.98
N LYS A 56 -5.14 2.39 -2.17
CA LYS A 56 -6.09 2.33 -1.05
C LYS A 56 -5.88 1.07 -0.20
N LEU A 57 -5.53 -0.06 -0.81
CA LEU A 57 -5.15 -1.27 -0.09
C LEU A 57 -3.91 -1.02 0.76
N ARG A 58 -2.89 -0.35 0.22
CA ARG A 58 -1.74 0.10 0.99
C ARG A 58 -2.21 0.95 2.17
N ASP A 59 -3.04 1.97 1.95
CA ASP A 59 -3.47 2.87 3.03
C ASP A 59 -4.40 2.18 4.06
N ALA A 60 -5.18 1.16 3.64
CA ALA A 60 -6.04 0.35 4.51
C ALA A 60 -5.29 -0.78 5.24
N THR A 61 -4.15 -1.23 4.69
CA THR A 61 -3.28 -2.28 5.23
C THR A 61 -1.98 -1.71 5.81
N SER A 62 -1.79 -0.39 5.78
CA SER A 62 -0.61 0.32 6.29
C SER A 62 -0.73 0.54 7.79
N GLY A 63 -0.91 -0.57 8.49
CA GLY A 63 -0.44 -0.68 9.85
C GLY A 63 1.06 -0.45 9.93
N ARG A 64 1.54 0.09 11.04
CA ARG A 64 2.98 0.16 11.34
C ARG A 64 3.52 -1.25 11.29
N CYS A 65 4.55 -1.47 10.48
CA CYS A 65 5.21 -2.76 10.33
C CYS A 65 6.72 -2.63 10.50
N LEU A 66 7.31 -3.66 11.10
CA LEU A 66 8.74 -3.94 11.00
C LEU A 66 8.98 -4.90 9.84
N TYR A 67 10.03 -4.65 9.08
CA TYR A 67 10.48 -5.50 7.98
C TYR A 67 11.85 -6.02 8.31
N VAL A 68 12.06 -7.32 8.16
CA VAL A 68 13.40 -7.91 8.13
C VAL A 68 13.78 -7.97 6.64
N VAL A 69 14.85 -7.28 6.28
CA VAL A 69 15.32 -7.14 4.90
C VAL A 69 16.72 -7.71 4.79
N ASP A 70 16.95 -8.52 3.76
CA ASP A 70 18.30 -8.89 3.35
C ASP A 70 18.83 -7.85 2.38
N PHE A 71 19.84 -7.10 2.79
CA PHE A 71 20.43 -6.05 1.97
C PHE A 71 21.44 -6.58 0.95
N ALA A 72 21.96 -7.80 1.09
CA ALA A 72 22.83 -8.39 0.09
C ALA A 72 22.04 -8.83 -1.15
N ASP A 73 20.84 -9.37 -0.93
CA ASP A 73 19.97 -9.91 -1.97
C ASP A 73 18.75 -9.01 -2.29
N GLU A 74 18.68 -7.83 -1.67
CA GLU A 74 17.65 -6.79 -1.87
C GLU A 74 16.19 -7.28 -1.76
N PHE A 75 15.87 -8.14 -0.80
CA PHE A 75 14.51 -8.65 -0.61
C PHE A 75 14.03 -8.66 0.84
N ILE A 76 12.70 -8.67 1.01
CA ILE A 76 12.05 -8.72 2.33
C ILE A 76 11.95 -10.19 2.77
N VAL A 77 12.62 -10.53 3.87
CA VAL A 77 12.59 -11.86 4.49
C VAL A 77 11.31 -12.06 5.29
N ALA A 78 10.90 -11.05 6.07
CA ALA A 78 9.70 -11.13 6.90
C ALA A 78 9.06 -9.77 7.12
N ARG A 79 7.74 -9.77 7.37
CA ARG A 79 6.95 -8.59 7.73
C ARG A 79 6.18 -8.84 9.01
N TYR A 80 6.33 -7.96 9.97
CA TYR A 80 5.66 -8.02 11.27
C TYR A 80 4.75 -6.80 11.47
N PRO A 81 3.42 -6.97 11.52
CA PRO A 81 2.52 -5.89 11.88
C PRO A 81 2.65 -5.57 13.38
N ILE A 82 2.95 -4.32 13.72
CA ILE A 82 3.24 -3.86 15.09
C ILE A 82 2.28 -2.77 15.60
N ASP A 83 1.10 -2.61 15.00
CA ASP A 83 0.08 -1.65 15.48
C ASP A 83 -0.38 -1.92 16.92
N HIS A 84 -0.26 -3.18 17.36
CA HIS A 84 -0.58 -3.59 18.71
C HIS A 84 0.47 -3.10 19.75
N LEU A 85 1.68 -2.73 19.30
CA LEU A 85 2.74 -2.20 20.14
C LEU A 85 2.61 -0.67 20.23
N LYS A 86 2.18 -0.20 21.40
CA LYS A 86 1.80 1.21 21.60
C LYS A 86 2.95 2.08 22.09
N THR A 87 3.95 1.50 22.75
CA THR A 87 5.07 2.23 23.35
C THR A 87 6.38 2.00 22.61
N VAL A 88 7.30 2.96 22.71
CA VAL A 88 8.65 2.83 22.15
C VAL A 88 9.41 1.67 22.80
N ALA A 89 9.22 1.46 24.10
CA ALA A 89 9.81 0.33 24.83
C ALA A 89 9.35 -1.01 24.27
N GLN A 90 8.03 -1.19 24.05
CA GLN A 90 7.48 -2.42 23.46
C GLN A 90 8.05 -2.70 22.07
N VAL A 91 8.16 -1.66 21.23
CA VAL A 91 8.74 -1.81 19.89
C VAL A 91 10.22 -2.15 19.97
N ARG A 92 10.98 -1.53 20.89
CA ARG A 92 12.40 -1.84 21.11
C ARG A 92 12.58 -3.29 21.57
N ASP A 93 11.81 -3.73 22.55
CA ASP A 93 11.92 -5.08 23.09
C ASP A 93 11.55 -6.11 22.02
N PHE A 94 10.54 -5.83 21.19
CA PHE A 94 10.19 -6.66 20.04
C PHE A 94 11.28 -6.65 18.94
N LYS A 95 11.93 -5.50 18.69
CA LYS A 95 13.10 -5.44 17.78
C LYS A 95 14.25 -6.33 18.29
N LEU A 96 14.49 -6.39 19.61
CA LEU A 96 15.51 -7.26 20.20
C LEU A 96 15.16 -8.75 20.05
N GLU A 97 13.89 -9.10 20.24
CA GLU A 97 13.40 -10.47 19.98
C GLU A 97 13.61 -10.85 18.51
N LEU A 98 13.23 -9.99 17.57
CA LEU A 98 13.44 -10.24 16.14
C LEU A 98 14.92 -10.39 15.79
N ARG A 99 15.81 -9.60 16.40
CA ARG A 99 17.27 -9.75 16.21
C ARG A 99 17.76 -11.14 16.61
N ALA A 100 17.30 -11.64 17.75
CA ALA A 100 17.66 -12.98 18.23
C ALA A 100 17.06 -14.09 17.35
N VAL A 101 15.80 -13.96 16.94
CA VAL A 101 15.10 -14.99 16.12
C VAL A 101 15.71 -15.13 14.73
N HIS A 102 16.11 -14.03 14.12
CA HIS A 102 16.63 -14.00 12.74
C HIS A 102 18.16 -13.94 12.66
N GLY A 103 18.87 -14.00 13.79
CA GLY A 103 20.33 -13.98 13.80
C GLY A 103 20.94 -12.69 13.26
N LEU A 104 20.28 -11.53 13.43
CA LEU A 104 20.74 -10.25 12.87
C LEU A 104 22.08 -9.78 13.43
N ASP A 105 22.46 -10.28 14.61
CA ASP A 105 23.71 -9.91 15.28
C ASP A 105 24.82 -10.95 15.05
N GLU A 106 24.59 -11.95 14.18
CA GLU A 106 25.60 -12.94 13.80
C GLU A 106 26.70 -12.33 12.90
N PHE A 107 27.91 -12.86 13.00
CA PHE A 107 29.03 -12.37 12.20
C PHE A 107 28.80 -12.63 10.71
N GLY A 108 28.73 -11.57 9.92
CA GLY A 108 28.43 -11.64 8.49
C GLY A 108 26.93 -11.57 8.16
N ALA A 109 26.07 -11.28 9.14
CA ALA A 109 24.65 -11.04 8.88
C ALA A 109 24.45 -9.85 7.94
N THR A 110 23.63 -10.05 6.91
CA THR A 110 23.22 -9.05 5.92
C THR A 110 21.79 -8.55 6.16
N LEU A 111 21.18 -9.05 7.24
CA LEU A 111 19.80 -8.80 7.62
C LEU A 111 19.69 -7.55 8.50
N GLU A 112 18.71 -6.71 8.20
CA GLU A 112 18.40 -5.51 8.98
C GLU A 112 16.90 -5.36 9.22
N ILE A 113 16.54 -4.66 10.32
CA ILE A 113 15.15 -4.33 10.63
C ILE A 113 14.84 -2.89 10.21
N ILE A 114 13.87 -2.73 9.30
CA ILE A 114 13.32 -1.43 8.89
C ILE A 114 11.97 -1.18 9.56
N ASP A 115 11.82 -0.04 10.23
CA ASP A 115 10.53 0.43 10.75
C ASP A 115 9.91 1.44 9.78
N THR A 116 8.73 1.11 9.26
CA THR A 116 8.00 1.97 8.30
C THR A 116 7.69 3.37 8.82
N LYS A 117 7.56 3.57 10.14
CA LYS A 117 7.30 4.90 10.71
C LYS A 117 8.56 5.74 10.90
N GLU A 118 9.72 5.10 11.06
CA GLU A 118 11.01 5.78 11.18
C GLU A 118 11.56 6.12 9.79
N ALA A 119 11.40 5.23 8.81
CA ALA A 119 11.79 5.46 7.43
C ALA A 119 11.03 6.63 6.77
N ALA A 120 9.76 6.85 7.15
CA ALA A 120 8.94 7.94 6.60
C ALA A 120 9.36 9.36 7.04
N LYS A 121 10.31 9.51 7.98
CA LYS A 121 10.79 10.83 8.45
C LYS A 121 12.01 11.36 7.69
N VAL A 122 12.54 10.63 6.70
CA VAL A 122 13.80 10.96 6.01
C VAL A 122 13.59 11.62 4.63
N HIS A 123 12.37 12.07 4.30
CA HIS A 123 12.07 12.77 3.05
C HIS A 123 11.35 14.11 3.28
#